data_AF-A0A9E2BFT0-F1
#
_entry.id   AF-A0A9E2BFT0-F1
#
_cell.length_a   1.000
_cell.length_b   1.000
_cell.length_c   1.000
_cell.angle_alpha   90.00
_cell.angle_beta   90.00
_cell.angle_gamma   90.00
#
_symmetry.space_group_name_H-M   'P 1'
#
loop_
_entity.id
_entity.type
_entity.pdbx_description
1 polymer ?
#
loop_
_entity_poly.entity_id
_entity_poly.type
_entity_poly.pdbx_seq_one_letter_code
_entity_poly.pdbx_strand_id
1 'polypeptide(L)'
;SSLRAILYMDEIFGYLPPVSNPPSKRPFLTLLKQARAYGVGLTLATQNPVDLDYKALSNTGTWFIGRLQTERDTARVRDGLQAAAGSENLPADKLERILAGLGKRRFLLHNVHEREPVMMETRWVMSYLAGPMTREQIKLLMADRSDTSVAAPCETKVPASQNVSTTPPLLPPGIKQCYLPITRLHAAGERIVYQPRLVCAAQISYSNARYNVDERRSFLLSAELDEGQVAIDWSLAQEPALERADLANDPEDDAGYAECPAALMQAKNYKTWEKNLSRWLRTEKVITLYKSKRLKETSRADESERDFRIRLQQRGNEVRDQKVAKLRQRYDAKVTRLEDRLRRAQQAVERESEQARGAKLDTAISFGTAVLGALLGRKRVSVTSASRVGTAARKAGRISTQAADVKRAEETVASVRDELEQLQIKFDDDVAALDDAYDAQAEELQEVPIRPLARNVHIALLRLGWVPYVENDSDALPTL
;
A
#
# COMPACT_ATOMS: atom_id res chain seq x y z
N SER A 1 -0.22 6.33 26.35
CA SER A 1 -0.04 7.26 25.23
C SER A 1 -0.59 6.61 23.96
N SER A 2 -1.39 7.33 23.18
CA SER A 2 -1.74 6.90 21.81
C SER A 2 -0.52 7.09 20.90
N LEU A 3 -0.38 6.23 19.89
CA LEU A 3 0.65 6.39 18.86
C LEU A 3 0.32 7.62 18.00
N ARG A 4 1.27 8.56 17.91
CA ARG A 4 1.15 9.84 17.18
C ARG A 4 2.02 9.87 15.93
N ALA A 5 3.21 9.27 15.99
CA ALA A 5 4.16 9.24 14.88
C ALA A 5 4.97 7.94 14.89
N ILE A 6 5.44 7.53 13.72
CA ILE A 6 6.36 6.39 13.55
C ILE A 6 7.62 6.90 12.86
N LEU A 7 8.77 6.68 13.47
CA LEU A 7 10.07 6.82 12.83
C LEU A 7 10.43 5.48 12.18
N TYR A 8 10.48 5.46 10.86
CA TYR A 8 10.93 4.30 10.08
C TYR A 8 12.37 4.53 9.59
N MET A 9 13.22 3.52 9.74
CA MET A 9 14.57 3.52 9.18
C MET A 9 14.85 2.18 8.51
N ASP A 10 15.03 2.23 7.19
CA ASP A 10 15.55 1.12 6.42
C ASP A 10 17.07 1.11 6.52
N GLU A 11 17.64 -0.04 6.86
CA GLU A 11 19.05 -0.25 7.17
C GLU A 11 19.67 0.69 8.23
N ILE A 12 19.55 0.30 9.50
CA ILE A 12 20.17 1.01 10.64
C ILE A 12 21.68 0.73 10.80
N PHE A 13 22.28 -0.10 9.96
CA PHE A 13 23.72 -0.40 10.03
C PHE A 13 24.57 0.89 10.06
N GLY A 14 25.55 0.94 10.97
CA GLY A 14 26.43 2.09 11.17
C GLY A 14 25.87 3.23 12.04
N TYR A 15 24.55 3.29 12.26
CA TYR A 15 23.92 4.32 13.08
C TYR A 15 23.79 3.93 14.56
N LEU A 16 23.72 2.62 14.84
CA LEU A 16 23.64 2.07 16.19
C LEU A 16 24.63 0.88 16.38
N PRO A 17 25.94 1.09 16.15
CA PRO A 17 26.92 0.01 16.25
C PRO A 17 27.19 -0.40 17.71
N PRO A 18 27.59 -1.66 17.99
CA PRO A 18 27.83 -2.15 19.35
C PRO A 18 29.07 -1.53 20.00
N VAL A 19 30.13 -1.29 19.23
CA VAL A 19 31.46 -0.90 19.75
C VAL A 19 31.75 0.61 19.60
N SER A 20 31.27 1.25 18.53
CA SER A 20 31.51 2.67 18.27
C SER A 20 30.35 3.57 18.74
N ASN A 21 30.62 4.87 18.89
CA ASN A 21 29.66 5.87 19.35
C ASN A 21 29.49 7.00 18.33
N PRO A 22 28.80 6.75 17.19
CA PRO A 22 28.49 7.79 16.22
C PRO A 22 27.51 8.83 16.80
N PRO A 23 27.43 10.04 16.23
CA PRO A 23 26.50 11.09 16.68
C PRO A 23 25.03 10.65 16.74
N SER A 24 24.63 9.67 15.93
CA SER A 24 23.30 9.08 15.89
C SER A 24 22.98 8.17 17.09
N LYS A 25 23.98 7.53 17.70
CA LYS A 25 23.77 6.46 18.70
C LYS A 25 23.04 6.97 19.94
N ARG A 26 23.44 8.13 20.46
CA ARG A 26 22.83 8.72 21.66
C ARG A 26 21.36 9.12 21.44
N PRO A 27 20.98 9.84 20.35
CA PRO A 27 19.58 10.06 19.99
C PRO A 27 18.76 8.76 19.88
N PHE A 28 19.27 7.73 19.20
CA PHE A 28 18.56 6.45 19.07
C PHE A 28 18.32 5.77 20.42
N LEU A 29 19.32 5.77 21.32
CA LEU A 29 19.15 5.24 22.67
C LEU A 29 18.10 6.00 23.48
N THR A 30 18.03 7.33 23.35
CA THR A 30 17.00 8.14 23.99
C THR A 30 15.61 7.79 23.44
N LEU A 31 15.48 7.69 22.11
CA LEU A 31 14.22 7.32 21.47
C LEU A 31 13.76 5.92 21.91
N LEU A 32 14.64 4.91 21.88
CA LEU A 32 14.30 3.55 22.30
C LEU A 32 13.85 3.46 23.77
N LYS A 33 14.34 4.34 24.64
CA LYS A 33 13.97 4.35 26.07
C LYS A 33 12.75 5.19 26.40
N GLN A 34 12.55 6.34 25.73
CA GLN A 34 11.60 7.36 26.17
C GLN A 34 10.48 7.65 25.17
N ALA A 35 10.65 7.33 23.88
CA ALA A 35 9.71 7.73 22.80
C ALA A 35 8.27 7.25 23.04
N ARG A 36 8.11 6.09 23.70
CA ARG A 36 6.79 5.53 24.06
C ARG A 36 5.95 6.52 24.89
N ALA A 37 6.54 7.25 25.84
CA ALA A 37 5.81 8.21 26.67
C ALA A 37 5.23 9.36 25.84
N TYR A 38 5.94 9.76 24.78
CA TYR A 38 5.57 10.86 23.89
C TYR A 38 4.71 10.41 22.68
N GLY A 39 4.37 9.12 22.59
CA GLY A 39 3.58 8.58 21.48
C GLY A 39 4.36 8.42 20.18
N VAL A 40 5.70 8.33 20.24
CA VAL A 40 6.54 8.09 19.06
C VAL A 40 6.95 6.61 19.03
N GLY A 41 6.59 5.91 17.96
CA GLY A 41 7.00 4.53 17.68
C GLY A 41 8.24 4.48 16.79
N LEU A 42 9.05 3.44 16.93
CA LEU A 42 10.24 3.22 16.11
C LEU A 42 10.09 1.89 15.35
N THR A 43 10.33 1.92 14.04
CA THR A 43 10.42 0.74 13.18
C THR A 43 11.79 0.74 12.52
N LEU A 44 12.64 -0.20 12.93
CA LEU A 44 14.04 -0.26 12.52
C LEU A 44 14.28 -1.56 11.76
N ALA A 45 14.85 -1.48 10.57
CA ALA A 45 15.20 -2.64 9.76
C ALA A 45 16.72 -2.72 9.56
N THR A 46 17.25 -3.94 9.47
CA THR A 46 18.65 -4.19 9.10
C THR A 46 18.80 -5.56 8.46
N GLN A 47 19.73 -5.67 7.52
CA GLN A 47 20.16 -6.96 6.97
C GLN A 47 21.26 -7.62 7.82
N ASN A 48 21.96 -6.84 8.65
CA ASN A 48 23.16 -7.26 9.39
C ASN A 48 22.94 -7.17 10.91
N PRO A 49 22.29 -8.17 11.54
CA PRO A 49 21.96 -8.11 12.96
C PRO A 49 23.20 -8.13 13.89
N VAL A 50 24.35 -8.61 13.42
CA VAL A 50 25.60 -8.71 14.21
C VAL A 50 26.19 -7.35 14.54
N ASP A 51 25.98 -6.36 13.67
CA ASP A 51 26.60 -5.04 13.79
C ASP A 51 25.69 -4.01 14.46
N LEU A 52 24.64 -4.48 15.14
CA LEU A 52 23.68 -3.66 15.87
C LEU A 52 23.87 -3.81 17.39
N ASP A 53 23.75 -2.71 18.14
CA ASP A 53 23.81 -2.73 19.60
C ASP A 53 22.57 -3.43 20.19
N TYR A 54 22.67 -4.74 20.39
CA TYR A 54 21.56 -5.57 20.87
C TYR A 54 21.04 -5.17 22.26
N LYS A 55 21.87 -4.52 23.10
CA LYS A 55 21.42 -4.01 24.42
C LYS A 55 20.48 -2.82 24.27
N ALA A 56 20.58 -2.07 23.17
CA ALA A 56 19.63 -1.02 22.85
C ALA A 56 18.26 -1.63 22.46
N LEU A 57 18.30 -2.74 21.72
CA LEU A 57 17.12 -3.44 21.19
C LEU A 57 16.34 -4.23 22.24
N SER A 58 16.89 -4.50 23.43
CA SER A 58 16.09 -5.12 24.49
C SER A 58 14.87 -4.27 24.91
N ASN A 59 14.87 -2.97 24.57
CA ASN A 59 13.73 -2.09 24.79
C ASN A 59 12.65 -2.20 23.69
N THR A 60 12.90 -2.92 22.59
CA THR A 60 11.91 -3.13 21.53
C THR A 60 10.99 -4.29 21.88
N GLY A 61 9.69 -4.01 21.94
CA GLY A 61 8.67 -4.99 22.33
C GLY A 61 8.21 -5.93 21.22
N THR A 62 8.50 -5.62 19.96
CA THR A 62 8.05 -6.42 18.80
C THR A 62 9.22 -6.66 17.85
N TRP A 63 9.42 -7.92 17.48
CA TRP A 63 10.51 -8.39 16.64
C TRP A 63 9.96 -9.16 15.44
N PHE A 64 10.48 -8.84 14.25
CA PHE A 64 10.21 -9.57 13.02
C PHE A 64 11.53 -10.17 12.52
N ILE A 65 11.68 -11.48 12.64
CA ILE A 65 12.94 -12.16 12.34
C ILE A 65 12.77 -12.96 11.05
N GLY A 66 13.49 -12.54 10.01
CA GLY A 66 13.54 -13.26 8.73
C GLY A 66 14.48 -14.46 8.76
N ARG A 67 14.72 -15.03 7.59
CA ARG A 67 15.70 -16.12 7.43
C ARG A 67 17.11 -15.60 7.71
N LEU A 68 17.80 -16.26 8.65
CA LEU A 68 19.21 -16.03 8.95
C LEU A 68 20.07 -17.06 8.22
N GLN A 69 21.21 -16.64 7.66
CA GLN A 69 22.09 -17.52 6.88
C GLN A 69 23.24 -18.08 7.71
N THR A 70 23.71 -17.35 8.73
CA THR A 70 24.87 -17.76 9.52
C THR A 70 24.49 -18.18 10.94
N GLU A 71 25.24 -19.14 11.48
CA GLU A 71 25.10 -19.57 12.89
C GLU A 71 25.35 -18.42 13.87
N ARG A 72 26.26 -17.49 13.50
CA ARG A 72 26.58 -16.31 14.30
C ARG A 72 25.42 -15.32 14.39
N ASP A 73 24.71 -15.07 13.29
CA ASP A 73 23.51 -14.22 13.30
C ASP A 73 22.41 -14.86 14.16
N THR A 74 22.25 -16.18 14.03
CA THR A 74 21.25 -16.96 14.76
C THR A 74 21.50 -16.91 16.27
N ALA A 75 22.75 -17.11 16.69
CA ALA A 75 23.15 -17.00 18.09
C ALA A 75 22.90 -15.58 18.65
N ARG A 76 23.19 -14.52 17.88
CA ARG A 76 22.98 -13.13 18.32
C ARG A 76 21.50 -12.76 18.46
N VAL A 77 20.68 -13.15 17.48
CA VAL A 77 19.23 -12.91 17.56
C VAL A 77 18.62 -13.70 18.71
N ARG A 78 19.08 -14.93 18.96
CA ARG A 78 18.70 -15.72 20.13
C ARG A 78 19.03 -15.00 21.44
N ASP A 79 20.27 -14.55 21.62
CA ASP A 79 20.69 -13.85 22.83
C ASP A 79 19.87 -12.56 23.05
N GLY A 80 19.54 -11.85 21.96
CA GLY A 80 18.67 -10.67 21.99
C GLY A 80 17.22 -10.98 22.39
N LEU A 81 16.63 -12.04 21.83
CA LEU A 81 15.29 -12.50 22.20
C LEU A 81 15.23 -12.97 23.65
N GLN A 82 16.25 -13.69 24.14
CA GLN A 82 16.32 -14.12 25.54
C GLN A 82 16.41 -12.92 26.50
N ALA A 83 17.17 -11.88 26.13
CA ALA A 83 17.29 -10.66 26.92
C ALA A 83 16.01 -9.79 26.89
N ALA A 84 15.26 -9.79 25.79
CA ALA A 84 14.03 -9.00 25.64
C ALA A 84 12.78 -9.70 26.20
N ALA A 85 12.70 -11.03 26.09
CA ALA A 85 11.49 -11.79 26.40
C ALA A 85 11.28 -12.09 27.88
N GLY A 86 12.31 -11.96 28.74
CA GLY A 86 12.21 -12.19 30.18
C GLY A 86 11.56 -13.51 30.62
N SER A 87 11.41 -14.49 29.71
CA SER A 87 10.54 -15.64 29.92
C SER A 87 11.13 -16.93 29.34
N GLU A 88 11.06 -17.95 30.20
CA GLU A 88 11.57 -19.31 30.09
C GLU A 88 10.85 -20.17 29.00
N ASN A 89 10.15 -19.56 28.05
CA ASN A 89 9.10 -20.22 27.28
C ASN A 89 9.46 -20.73 25.88
N LEU A 90 10.71 -20.57 25.41
CA LEU A 90 11.15 -21.21 24.17
C LEU A 90 12.53 -21.88 24.33
N PRO A 91 12.61 -23.23 24.29
CA PRO A 91 13.90 -23.92 24.31
C PRO A 91 14.71 -23.54 23.08
N ALA A 92 16.01 -23.24 23.27
CA ALA A 92 16.92 -22.72 22.24
C ALA A 92 16.90 -23.57 20.96
N ASP A 93 16.91 -24.90 21.12
CA ASP A 93 16.89 -25.85 20.01
C ASP A 93 15.63 -25.73 19.13
N LYS A 94 14.49 -25.37 19.72
CA LYS A 94 13.22 -25.20 18.98
C LYS A 94 13.25 -23.91 18.16
N LEU A 95 13.83 -22.84 18.72
CA LEU A 95 13.99 -21.57 18.02
C LEU A 95 14.93 -21.72 16.82
N GLU A 96 16.08 -22.38 17.00
CA GLU A 96 17.05 -22.62 15.95
C GLU A 96 16.47 -23.44 14.80
N ARG A 97 15.67 -24.48 15.09
CA ARG A 97 14.96 -25.26 14.06
C ARG A 97 13.93 -24.43 13.28
N ILE A 98 13.21 -23.53 13.95
CA ILE A 98 12.23 -22.64 13.30
C ILE A 98 12.96 -21.62 12.41
N LEU A 99 14.05 -21.03 12.90
CA LEU A 99 14.87 -20.06 12.16
C LEU A 99 15.57 -20.69 10.95
N ALA A 100 16.04 -21.93 11.06
CA ALA A 100 16.62 -22.68 9.95
C ALA A 100 15.57 -23.07 8.87
N GLY A 101 14.34 -23.35 9.29
CA GLY A 101 13.22 -23.72 8.41
C GLY A 101 12.46 -22.56 7.77
N LEU A 102 12.82 -21.30 8.08
CA LEU A 102 12.14 -20.12 7.57
C LEU A 102 12.32 -19.97 6.05
N GLY A 103 11.20 -20.04 5.33
CA GLY A 103 11.13 -19.82 3.88
C GLY A 103 11.29 -18.34 3.49
N LYS A 104 11.38 -18.07 2.19
CA LYS A 104 11.35 -16.69 1.67
C LYS A 104 10.02 -16.03 2.07
N ARG A 105 10.08 -14.75 2.49
CA ARG A 105 8.89 -13.94 2.86
C ARG A 105 8.08 -14.52 4.04
N ARG A 106 8.74 -15.31 4.88
CA ARG A 106 8.21 -15.72 6.18
C ARG A 106 9.06 -15.08 7.26
N PHE A 107 8.42 -14.71 8.35
CA PHE A 107 9.02 -14.05 9.50
C PHE A 107 8.56 -14.73 10.78
N LEU A 108 9.47 -14.92 11.72
CA LEU A 108 9.10 -15.21 13.09
C LEU A 108 8.74 -13.89 13.78
N LEU A 109 7.48 -13.75 14.17
CA LEU A 109 6.97 -12.61 14.93
C LEU A 109 7.06 -12.93 16.42
N HIS A 110 7.83 -12.15 17.16
CA HIS A 110 7.85 -12.18 18.62
C HIS A 110 7.34 -10.85 19.17
N ASN A 111 6.38 -10.91 20.10
CA ASN A 111 5.83 -9.75 20.77
C ASN A 111 5.87 -10.02 22.27
N VAL A 112 6.39 -9.07 23.06
CA VAL A 112 6.48 -9.16 24.53
C VAL A 112 5.12 -9.32 25.21
N HIS A 113 4.03 -8.98 24.53
CA HIS A 113 2.66 -9.15 25.01
C HIS A 113 2.04 -10.51 24.68
N GLU A 114 2.67 -11.31 23.80
CA GLU A 114 2.20 -12.62 23.36
C GLU A 114 2.97 -13.75 24.07
N ARG A 115 2.30 -14.88 24.32
CA ARG A 115 2.89 -16.00 25.08
C ARG A 115 3.89 -16.83 24.27
N GLU A 116 3.70 -16.91 22.97
CA GLU A 116 4.54 -17.68 22.05
C GLU A 116 4.79 -16.90 20.75
N PRO A 117 5.95 -17.07 20.10
CA PRO A 117 6.21 -16.51 18.79
C PRO A 117 5.28 -17.11 17.73
N VAL A 118 4.80 -16.27 16.82
CA VAL A 118 3.89 -16.67 15.74
C VAL A 118 4.65 -16.62 14.40
N MET A 119 4.37 -17.57 13.53
CA MET A 119 4.86 -17.51 12.15
C MET A 119 4.00 -16.53 11.36
N MET A 120 4.62 -15.46 10.88
CA MET A 120 3.98 -14.46 10.04
C MET A 120 4.44 -14.65 8.59
N GLU A 121 3.48 -14.79 7.68
CA GLU A 121 3.75 -14.72 6.25
C GLU A 121 3.51 -13.31 5.76
N THR A 122 4.40 -12.83 4.89
CA THR A 122 4.13 -11.55 4.26
C THR A 122 2.97 -11.70 3.28
N ARG A 123 1.93 -10.90 3.46
CA ARG A 123 0.99 -10.60 2.37
C ARG A 123 1.79 -9.99 1.21
N TRP A 124 1.30 -10.09 -0.02
CA TRP A 124 1.86 -9.42 -1.19
C TRP A 124 2.29 -7.97 -0.88
N VAL A 125 3.59 -7.74 -0.68
CA VAL A 125 4.18 -6.39 -0.59
C VAL A 125 4.60 -6.01 -2.00
N MET A 126 3.62 -5.90 -2.90
CA MET A 126 3.81 -5.17 -4.14
C MET A 126 3.72 -3.69 -3.80
N SER A 127 4.77 -3.16 -3.19
CA SER A 127 5.07 -1.76 -3.45
C SER A 127 5.85 -1.79 -4.74
N TYR A 128 5.17 -1.49 -5.87
CA TYR A 128 5.86 -0.89 -7.00
C TYR A 128 6.34 0.48 -6.50
N LEU A 129 7.35 0.49 -5.63
CA LEU A 129 8.15 1.67 -5.44
C LEU A 129 8.74 1.89 -6.84
N ALA A 130 8.12 2.81 -7.58
CA ALA A 130 8.88 3.58 -8.56
C ALA A 130 10.18 3.91 -7.83
N GLY A 131 11.32 3.55 -8.42
CA GLY A 131 12.62 3.78 -7.81
C GLY A 131 12.82 5.27 -7.44
N PRO A 132 14.03 5.71 -7.10
CA PRO A 132 14.26 7.12 -6.82
C PRO A 132 13.64 7.98 -7.93
N MET A 133 12.71 8.87 -7.56
CA MET A 133 11.93 9.64 -8.53
C MET A 133 12.89 10.35 -9.47
N THR A 134 12.66 10.22 -10.77
CA THR A 134 13.49 10.92 -11.76
C THR A 134 13.30 12.43 -11.60
N ARG A 135 14.26 13.25 -12.07
CA ARG A 135 14.11 14.72 -12.03
C ARG A 135 12.82 15.22 -12.69
N GLU A 136 12.33 14.50 -13.70
CA GLU A 136 11.08 14.81 -14.39
C GLU A 136 9.86 14.48 -13.53
N GLN A 137 9.87 13.34 -12.84
CA GLN A 137 8.82 12.97 -11.89
C GLN A 137 8.81 13.90 -10.67
N ILE A 138 9.98 14.31 -10.19
CA ILE A 138 10.09 15.33 -9.14
C ILE A 138 9.53 16.65 -9.66
N LYS A 139 9.84 17.08 -10.89
CA LYS A 139 9.24 18.29 -11.49
C LYS A 139 7.73 18.20 -11.60
N LEU A 140 7.19 17.05 -11.97
CA LEU A 140 5.74 16.82 -12.05
C LEU A 140 5.08 16.85 -10.67
N LEU A 141 5.70 16.23 -9.67
CA LEU A 141 5.23 16.24 -8.28
C LEU A 141 5.38 17.62 -7.62
N MET A 142 6.42 18.34 -8.00
CA MET A 142 6.67 19.70 -7.57
C MET A 142 5.91 20.71 -8.43
N ALA A 143 5.24 20.34 -9.52
CA ALA A 143 4.52 21.30 -10.37
C ALA A 143 3.38 21.97 -9.59
N ASP A 144 2.69 21.20 -8.74
CA ASP A 144 1.64 21.71 -7.84
C ASP A 144 2.20 22.38 -6.57
N ARG A 145 3.51 22.25 -6.31
CA ARG A 145 4.21 22.89 -5.18
C ARG A 145 5.15 24.00 -5.61
N SER A 146 5.42 24.19 -6.90
CA SER A 146 6.33 25.21 -7.40
C SER A 146 5.73 26.61 -7.39
N ASP A 147 4.43 26.72 -7.12
CA ASP A 147 3.78 27.95 -6.70
C ASP A 147 3.89 28.19 -5.18
N THR A 148 4.58 27.31 -4.45
CA THR A 148 4.91 27.51 -3.03
C THR A 148 6.42 27.42 -2.84
N SER A 149 7.07 28.58 -2.82
CA SER A 149 8.48 28.81 -2.48
C SER A 149 9.53 28.55 -3.57
N VAL A 150 9.67 29.53 -4.47
CA VAL A 150 10.94 30.26 -4.58
C VAL A 150 10.62 31.74 -4.43
N ALA A 151 10.78 32.26 -3.21
CA ALA A 151 10.89 33.68 -2.97
C ALA A 151 12.17 34.19 -3.64
N ALA A 152 12.07 34.49 -4.93
CA ALA A 152 12.95 35.47 -5.55
C ALA A 152 12.61 36.83 -4.91
N PRO A 153 13.60 37.67 -4.55
CA PRO A 153 13.33 38.99 -4.01
C PRO A 153 12.69 39.83 -5.12
N CYS A 154 11.36 39.81 -5.15
CA CYS A 154 10.59 40.80 -5.89
C CYS A 154 10.75 42.08 -5.08
N GLU A 155 11.48 43.05 -5.62
CA GLU A 155 11.39 44.45 -5.20
C GLU A 155 9.95 44.93 -5.46
N THR A 156 9.02 44.52 -4.61
CA THR A 156 7.71 45.14 -4.49
C THR A 156 7.90 46.28 -3.52
N LYS A 157 7.77 47.50 -4.05
CA LYS A 157 7.78 48.72 -3.27
C LYS A 157 6.80 48.58 -2.11
N VAL A 158 7.35 48.57 -0.91
CA VAL A 158 6.65 48.77 0.35
C VAL A 158 5.73 50.00 0.21
N PRO A 159 4.39 49.88 0.31
CA PRO A 159 3.61 50.99 0.81
C PRO A 159 3.88 51.04 2.32
N ALA A 160 4.46 52.15 2.74
CA ALA A 160 4.78 52.44 4.11
C ALA A 160 3.54 52.37 5.02
N SER A 161 3.76 51.90 6.25
CA SER A 161 2.97 52.21 7.46
C SER A 161 1.47 51.92 7.38
N GLN A 162 1.06 50.72 7.80
CA GLN A 162 -0.32 50.47 8.21
C GLN A 162 -0.61 51.25 9.48
N ASN A 163 -1.55 52.19 9.42
CA ASN A 163 -2.07 52.91 10.57
C ASN A 163 -2.90 51.93 11.43
N VAL A 164 -2.26 51.22 12.35
CA VAL A 164 -2.95 50.33 13.30
C VAL A 164 -3.69 51.18 14.31
N SER A 165 -5.01 51.13 14.28
CA SER A 165 -5.88 51.82 15.25
C SER A 165 -6.19 50.90 16.43
N THR A 166 -6.31 51.47 17.64
CA THR A 166 -6.66 50.74 18.87
C THR A 166 -8.17 50.70 19.14
N THR A 167 -8.97 51.23 18.21
CA THR A 167 -10.44 51.25 18.30
C THR A 167 -11.02 50.73 16.98
N PRO A 168 -12.08 49.89 17.03
CA PRO A 168 -12.73 49.39 15.83
C PRO A 168 -13.27 50.55 14.99
N PRO A 169 -13.15 50.49 13.64
CA PRO A 169 -13.62 51.57 12.79
C PRO A 169 -15.14 51.68 12.82
N LEU A 170 -15.64 52.92 12.77
CA LEU A 170 -17.07 53.22 12.76
C LEU A 170 -17.70 52.76 11.43
N LEU A 171 -18.51 51.71 11.48
CA LEU A 171 -19.18 51.16 10.30
C LEU A 171 -20.48 51.89 9.98
N PRO A 172 -20.80 52.12 8.69
CA PRO A 172 -22.09 52.63 8.26
C PRO A 172 -23.27 51.74 8.69
N PRO A 173 -24.44 52.35 8.96
CA PRO A 173 -25.63 51.59 9.36
C PRO A 173 -26.04 50.62 8.24
N GLY A 174 -26.19 49.34 8.61
CA GLY A 174 -26.59 48.27 7.69
C GLY A 174 -25.49 47.27 7.35
N ILE A 175 -24.23 47.53 7.72
CA ILE A 175 -23.13 46.57 7.59
C ILE A 175 -22.99 45.83 8.91
N LYS A 176 -23.18 44.51 8.87
CA LYS A 176 -22.96 43.64 10.03
C LYS A 176 -21.51 43.17 10.01
N GLN A 177 -20.87 43.18 11.17
CA GLN A 177 -19.53 42.64 11.37
C GLN A 177 -19.54 41.33 12.15
N CYS A 178 -18.42 40.60 12.11
CA CYS A 178 -18.11 39.46 12.95
C CYS A 178 -16.60 39.37 13.17
N TYR A 179 -16.20 38.62 14.18
CA TYR A 179 -14.81 38.43 14.58
C TYR A 179 -14.47 36.95 14.55
N LEU A 180 -13.30 36.62 14.00
CA LEU A 180 -12.77 35.27 14.10
C LEU A 180 -12.02 35.13 15.44
N PRO A 181 -12.23 34.02 16.18
CA PRO A 181 -11.55 33.78 17.44
C PRO A 181 -10.06 33.52 17.20
N ILE A 182 -9.26 33.78 18.22
CA ILE A 182 -7.84 33.47 18.22
C ILE A 182 -7.68 32.03 18.73
N THR A 183 -7.26 31.12 17.86
CA THR A 183 -7.18 29.68 18.20
C THR A 183 -5.81 29.26 18.73
N ARG A 184 -4.77 30.08 18.55
CA ARG A 184 -3.41 29.81 19.05
C ARG A 184 -3.09 30.59 20.33
N LEU A 185 -2.35 29.97 21.25
CA LEU A 185 -1.68 30.74 22.32
C LEU A 185 -0.61 31.64 21.68
N HIS A 186 -0.77 32.96 21.79
CA HIS A 186 0.28 33.92 21.42
C HIS A 186 1.23 34.15 22.60
N ALA A 187 2.51 34.41 22.33
CA ALA A 187 3.48 34.70 23.38
C ALA A 187 3.21 36.07 24.02
N ALA A 188 3.69 36.26 25.26
CA ALA A 188 3.64 37.56 25.94
C ALA A 188 4.46 38.59 25.16
N GLY A 189 3.80 39.61 24.60
CA GLY A 189 4.42 40.66 23.78
C GLY A 189 4.10 40.60 22.28
N GLU A 190 3.41 39.56 21.80
CA GLU A 190 2.84 39.54 20.45
C GLU A 190 1.60 40.44 20.39
N ARG A 191 1.57 41.38 19.44
CA ARG A 191 0.41 42.24 19.20
C ARG A 191 -0.49 41.62 18.14
N ILE A 192 -1.76 41.45 18.47
CA ILE A 192 -2.78 40.98 17.54
C ILE A 192 -3.34 42.18 16.78
N VAL A 193 -3.42 42.05 15.46
CA VAL A 193 -4.03 43.02 14.57
C VAL A 193 -5.11 42.32 13.76
N TYR A 194 -6.35 42.79 13.90
CA TYR A 194 -7.46 42.35 13.08
C TYR A 194 -7.39 42.97 11.68
N GLN A 195 -7.40 42.11 10.67
CA GLN A 195 -7.51 42.51 9.27
C GLN A 195 -8.96 42.36 8.76
N PRO A 196 -9.48 43.35 8.02
CA PRO A 196 -10.82 43.31 7.46
C PRO A 196 -10.86 42.40 6.24
N ARG A 197 -11.80 41.44 6.24
CA ARG A 197 -12.06 40.50 5.15
C ARG A 197 -13.55 40.31 4.95
N LEU A 198 -13.96 39.76 3.81
CA LEU A 198 -15.34 39.34 3.62
C LEU A 198 -15.50 37.90 4.11
N VAL A 199 -16.28 37.71 5.17
CA VAL A 199 -16.55 36.39 5.75
C VAL A 199 -17.94 35.91 5.36
N CYS A 200 -18.00 34.69 4.88
CA CYS A 200 -19.22 34.04 4.41
C CYS A 200 -19.37 32.67 5.09
N ALA A 201 -20.58 32.40 5.61
CA ALA A 201 -21.00 31.04 5.93
C ALA A 201 -22.09 30.60 4.96
N ALA A 202 -21.85 29.53 4.22
CA ALA A 202 -22.79 28.96 3.26
C ALA A 202 -23.07 27.50 3.57
N GLN A 203 -24.29 27.06 3.23
CA GLN A 203 -24.69 25.67 3.33
C GLN A 203 -25.22 25.21 1.97
N ILE A 204 -24.69 24.10 1.49
CA ILE A 204 -25.04 23.52 0.19
C ILE A 204 -25.64 22.13 0.42
N SER A 205 -26.83 21.92 -0.12
CA SER A 205 -27.46 20.59 -0.14
C SER A 205 -27.36 19.94 -1.52
N TYR A 206 -26.82 18.73 -1.58
CA TYR A 206 -26.65 17.94 -2.79
C TYR A 206 -27.68 16.82 -2.79
N SER A 207 -28.48 16.73 -3.85
CA SER A 207 -29.51 15.72 -3.98
C SER A 207 -29.44 15.08 -5.37
N ASN A 208 -29.21 13.78 -5.45
CA ASN A 208 -29.26 13.02 -6.70
C ASN A 208 -29.75 11.58 -6.47
N ALA A 209 -30.99 11.29 -6.87
CA ALA A 209 -31.62 9.98 -6.69
C ALA A 209 -30.92 8.84 -7.47
N ARG A 210 -30.34 9.14 -8.63
CA ARG A 210 -29.68 8.11 -9.48
C ARG A 210 -28.43 7.53 -8.80
N TYR A 211 -27.73 8.37 -8.04
CA TYR A 211 -26.49 8.00 -7.35
C TYR A 211 -26.67 7.93 -5.83
N ASN A 212 -27.92 7.98 -5.35
CA ASN A 212 -28.27 7.94 -3.93
C ASN A 212 -27.48 8.97 -3.08
N VAL A 213 -27.38 10.21 -3.59
CA VAL A 213 -26.74 11.33 -2.89
C VAL A 213 -27.82 12.16 -2.22
N ASP A 214 -27.74 12.29 -0.90
CA ASP A 214 -28.45 13.28 -0.09
C ASP A 214 -27.50 13.78 0.99
N GLU A 215 -26.80 14.87 0.69
CA GLU A 215 -25.68 15.37 1.49
C GLU A 215 -25.81 16.86 1.75
N ARG A 216 -25.37 17.30 2.92
CA ARG A 216 -25.36 18.72 3.28
C ARG A 216 -23.99 19.12 3.78
N ARG A 217 -23.35 20.04 3.06
CA ARG A 217 -22.03 20.57 3.42
C ARG A 217 -22.13 22.03 3.82
N SER A 218 -21.46 22.37 4.91
CA SER A 218 -21.30 23.73 5.40
C SER A 218 -19.91 24.22 5.04
N PHE A 219 -19.80 25.47 4.61
CA PHE A 219 -18.54 26.11 4.23
C PHE A 219 -18.44 27.45 4.94
N LEU A 220 -17.27 27.72 5.53
CA LEU A 220 -16.88 29.03 6.01
C LEU A 220 -15.76 29.53 5.09
N LEU A 221 -15.95 30.71 4.51
CA LEU A 221 -15.03 31.32 3.55
C LEU A 221 -14.62 32.69 4.04
N SER A 222 -13.34 33.02 3.85
CA SER A 222 -12.76 34.33 4.09
C SER A 222 -12.08 34.81 2.81
N ALA A 223 -12.57 35.92 2.24
CA ALA A 223 -12.00 36.52 1.05
C ALA A 223 -11.35 37.87 1.39
N GLU A 224 -10.13 38.07 0.88
CA GLU A 224 -9.41 39.33 0.93
C GLU A 224 -9.95 40.29 -0.15
N LEU A 225 -9.82 41.59 0.10
CA LEU A 225 -10.16 42.62 -0.88
C LEU A 225 -9.11 43.72 -0.83
N ASP A 226 -8.37 43.88 -1.93
CA ASP A 226 -7.36 44.92 -2.04
C ASP A 226 -7.98 46.32 -2.12
N GLU A 227 -7.20 47.32 -1.72
CA GLU A 227 -7.61 48.72 -1.85
C GLU A 227 -7.94 49.09 -3.30
N GLY A 228 -9.12 49.67 -3.50
CA GLY A 228 -9.61 50.09 -4.82
C GLY A 228 -10.35 49.01 -5.62
N GLN A 229 -10.32 47.74 -5.19
CA GLN A 229 -11.10 46.67 -5.81
C GLN A 229 -12.54 46.63 -5.29
N VAL A 230 -13.49 46.31 -6.18
CA VAL A 230 -14.91 46.12 -5.84
C VAL A 230 -15.38 44.70 -6.18
N ALA A 231 -14.71 44.02 -7.12
CA ALA A 231 -14.99 42.63 -7.44
C ALA A 231 -14.18 41.73 -6.51
N ILE A 232 -14.78 40.63 -6.06
CA ILE A 232 -14.12 39.62 -5.22
C ILE A 232 -13.87 38.40 -6.06
N ASP A 233 -12.63 37.95 -6.09
CA ASP A 233 -12.26 36.66 -6.64
C ASP A 233 -12.40 35.58 -5.57
N TRP A 234 -13.50 34.84 -5.65
CA TRP A 234 -13.80 33.77 -4.71
C TRP A 234 -12.87 32.55 -4.87
N SER A 235 -12.13 32.43 -5.97
CA SER A 235 -11.15 31.35 -6.14
C SER A 235 -9.96 31.47 -5.18
N LEU A 236 -9.65 32.70 -4.74
CA LEU A 236 -8.62 33.00 -3.76
C LEU A 236 -9.14 33.00 -2.31
N ALA A 237 -10.43 32.69 -2.10
CA ALA A 237 -11.01 32.65 -0.78
C ALA A 237 -10.42 31.48 0.04
N GLN A 238 -10.06 31.76 1.29
CA GLN A 238 -9.54 30.78 2.23
C GLN A 238 -10.70 30.11 2.99
N GLU A 239 -10.54 28.84 3.35
CA GLU A 239 -11.49 28.11 4.20
C GLU A 239 -10.92 27.93 5.60
N PRO A 240 -11.33 28.74 6.59
CA PRO A 240 -10.91 28.52 7.96
C PRO A 240 -11.37 27.18 8.51
N ALA A 241 -10.55 26.58 9.37
CA ALA A 241 -10.90 25.40 10.16
C ALA A 241 -11.83 25.76 11.34
N LEU A 242 -12.85 26.57 11.06
CA LEU A 242 -13.82 27.09 12.02
C LEU A 242 -15.23 26.88 11.46
N GLU A 243 -16.20 26.74 12.36
CA GLU A 243 -17.60 26.73 12.00
C GLU A 243 -18.22 28.11 12.17
N ARG A 244 -19.40 28.31 11.58
CA ARG A 244 -20.18 29.53 11.78
C ARG A 244 -20.42 29.84 13.27
N ALA A 245 -20.58 28.81 14.09
CA ALA A 245 -20.88 28.95 15.51
C ALA A 245 -19.70 29.54 16.31
N ASP A 246 -18.48 29.42 15.79
CA ASP A 246 -17.27 29.92 16.45
C ASP A 246 -17.05 31.42 16.20
N LEU A 247 -17.83 32.04 15.32
CA LEU A 247 -17.72 33.47 15.02
C LEU A 247 -18.25 34.31 16.19
N ALA A 248 -17.40 35.20 16.70
CA ALA A 248 -17.75 36.15 17.74
C ALA A 248 -18.43 37.40 17.15
N ASN A 249 -19.25 38.06 17.97
CA ASN A 249 -19.85 39.36 17.61
C ASN A 249 -19.05 40.55 18.13
N ASP A 250 -18.20 40.30 19.14
CA ASP A 250 -17.37 41.29 19.81
C ASP A 250 -15.88 40.92 19.60
N PRO A 251 -14.97 41.91 19.56
CA PRO A 251 -13.54 41.66 19.45
C PRO A 251 -12.93 41.12 20.74
N GLU A 252 -11.76 40.50 20.61
CA GLU A 252 -10.87 40.22 21.75
C GLU A 252 -10.28 41.52 22.34
N ASP A 253 -9.97 41.48 23.64
CA ASP A 253 -9.38 42.59 24.37
C ASP A 253 -7.97 42.94 23.85
N ASP A 254 -7.60 44.23 23.89
CA ASP A 254 -6.28 44.77 23.49
C ASP A 254 -5.83 44.53 22.04
N ALA A 255 -6.74 44.17 21.12
CA ALA A 255 -6.44 43.99 19.70
C ALA A 255 -6.36 45.32 18.91
N GLY A 256 -5.42 45.39 17.96
CA GLY A 256 -5.34 46.46 16.96
C GLY A 256 -6.21 46.18 15.73
N TYR A 257 -6.47 47.21 14.92
CA TYR A 257 -7.27 47.12 13.70
C TYR A 257 -6.53 47.72 12.51
N ALA A 258 -6.43 46.95 11.43
CA ALA A 258 -5.99 47.44 10.14
C ALA A 258 -7.06 48.31 9.46
N GLU A 259 -6.64 49.13 8.50
CA GLU A 259 -7.53 50.00 7.74
C GLU A 259 -8.54 49.18 6.93
N CYS A 260 -9.81 49.60 6.95
CA CYS A 260 -10.90 48.92 6.25
C CYS A 260 -11.04 49.46 4.81
N PRO A 261 -10.89 48.62 3.77
CA PRO A 261 -11.14 49.00 2.40
C PRO A 261 -12.52 49.66 2.22
N ALA A 262 -12.55 50.82 1.55
CA ALA A 262 -13.78 51.60 1.34
C ALA A 262 -14.92 50.78 0.69
N ALA A 263 -14.58 49.79 -0.13
CA ALA A 263 -15.56 48.90 -0.77
C ALA A 263 -16.31 48.02 0.25
N LEU A 264 -15.64 47.58 1.34
CA LEU A 264 -16.26 46.81 2.44
C LEU A 264 -17.20 47.68 3.28
N MET A 265 -17.05 49.00 3.24
CA MET A 265 -17.90 49.99 3.92
C MET A 265 -19.14 50.39 3.09
N GLN A 266 -19.37 49.78 1.91
CA GLN A 266 -20.53 50.08 1.06
C GLN A 266 -21.57 48.96 1.07
N ALA A 267 -22.70 49.18 1.76
CA ALA A 267 -23.77 48.19 1.91
C ALA A 267 -24.38 47.68 0.58
N LYS A 268 -24.31 48.47 -0.50
CA LYS A 268 -24.80 48.07 -1.84
C LYS A 268 -23.98 46.91 -2.44
N ASN A 269 -22.69 46.81 -2.11
CA ASN A 269 -21.78 45.83 -2.69
C ASN A 269 -22.09 44.40 -2.20
N TYR A 270 -22.55 44.24 -0.96
CA TYR A 270 -22.88 42.95 -0.35
C TYR A 270 -23.94 42.17 -1.14
N LYS A 271 -24.97 42.84 -1.70
CA LYS A 271 -25.98 42.17 -2.54
C LYS A 271 -25.40 41.62 -3.84
N THR A 272 -24.40 42.31 -4.40
CA THR A 272 -23.70 41.88 -5.61
C THR A 272 -22.76 40.72 -5.31
N TRP A 273 -22.00 40.82 -4.21
CA TRP A 273 -21.11 39.77 -3.73
C TRP A 273 -21.85 38.50 -3.38
N GLU A 274 -23.00 38.58 -2.71
CA GLU A 274 -23.86 37.44 -2.38
C GLU A 274 -24.32 36.68 -3.64
N LYS A 275 -24.74 37.41 -4.69
CA LYS A 275 -25.12 36.81 -5.98
C LYS A 275 -23.93 36.15 -6.68
N ASN A 276 -22.77 36.79 -6.66
CA ASN A 276 -21.55 36.25 -7.28
C ASN A 276 -21.05 35.01 -6.54
N LEU A 277 -21.05 35.04 -5.21
CA LEU A 277 -20.74 33.91 -4.34
C LEU A 277 -21.68 32.72 -4.59
N SER A 278 -23.00 32.95 -4.64
CA SER A 278 -23.97 31.89 -4.94
C SER A 278 -23.75 31.26 -6.33
N ARG A 279 -23.27 32.04 -7.31
CA ARG A 279 -22.87 31.51 -8.61
C ARG A 279 -21.58 30.69 -8.50
N TRP A 280 -20.56 31.21 -7.82
CA TRP A 280 -19.27 30.55 -7.64
C TRP A 280 -19.39 29.23 -6.89
N LEU A 281 -20.12 29.19 -5.77
CA LEU A 281 -20.37 27.97 -4.98
C LEU A 281 -21.00 26.84 -5.81
N ARG A 282 -21.83 27.17 -6.81
CA ARG A 282 -22.41 26.16 -7.71
C ARG A 282 -21.45 25.58 -8.73
N THR A 283 -20.43 26.36 -9.09
CA THR A 283 -19.45 25.98 -10.09
C THR A 283 -18.30 25.21 -9.45
N GLU A 284 -17.77 25.70 -8.33
CA GLU A 284 -16.58 25.14 -7.69
C GLU A 284 -16.89 24.07 -6.63
N LYS A 285 -17.93 24.25 -5.81
CA LYS A 285 -18.27 23.27 -4.77
C LYS A 285 -19.14 22.17 -5.37
N VAL A 286 -18.49 21.24 -6.06
CA VAL A 286 -19.08 20.07 -6.71
C VAL A 286 -18.65 18.81 -5.98
N ILE A 287 -19.56 17.86 -5.77
CA ILE A 287 -19.19 16.52 -5.29
C ILE A 287 -18.82 15.67 -6.51
N THR A 288 -17.59 15.20 -6.57
CA THR A 288 -17.14 14.26 -7.60
C THR A 288 -17.30 12.84 -7.09
N LEU A 289 -18.19 12.07 -7.72
CA LEU A 289 -18.30 10.63 -7.49
C LEU A 289 -17.44 9.89 -8.51
N TYR A 290 -16.93 8.73 -8.12
CA TYR A 290 -16.15 7.85 -8.98
C TYR A 290 -16.95 6.61 -9.32
N LYS A 291 -16.91 6.17 -10.58
CA LYS A 291 -17.62 4.99 -11.04
C LYS A 291 -16.68 3.99 -11.71
N SER A 292 -16.70 2.77 -11.19
CA SER A 292 -16.08 1.60 -11.83
C SER A 292 -17.07 1.00 -12.83
N LYS A 293 -16.69 0.97 -14.11
CA LYS A 293 -17.48 0.28 -15.15
C LYS A 293 -17.43 -1.23 -15.00
N ARG A 294 -16.27 -1.76 -14.57
CA ARG A 294 -15.98 -3.19 -14.53
C ARG A 294 -16.75 -3.87 -13.40
N LEU A 295 -16.66 -3.32 -12.20
CA LEU A 295 -17.35 -3.82 -11.01
C LEU A 295 -18.76 -3.24 -10.87
N LYS A 296 -19.11 -2.25 -11.71
CA LYS A 296 -20.41 -1.56 -11.72
C LYS A 296 -20.75 -0.90 -10.38
N GLU A 297 -19.72 -0.47 -9.65
CA GLU A 297 -19.86 0.23 -8.39
C GLU A 297 -19.63 1.74 -8.56
N THR A 298 -20.21 2.52 -7.67
CA THR A 298 -20.03 3.97 -7.58
C THR A 298 -19.58 4.32 -6.16
N SER A 299 -18.74 5.34 -6.04
CA SER A 299 -18.28 5.86 -4.75
C SER A 299 -19.44 6.51 -3.99
N ARG A 300 -19.28 6.62 -2.69
CA ARG A 300 -20.18 7.45 -1.86
C ARG A 300 -19.81 8.93 -2.01
N ALA A 301 -20.69 9.81 -1.54
CA ALA A 301 -20.50 11.26 -1.65
C ALA A 301 -19.44 11.81 -0.68
N ASP A 302 -19.19 11.09 0.41
CA ASP A 302 -18.20 11.37 1.45
C ASP A 302 -16.90 10.54 1.30
N GLU A 303 -16.84 9.66 0.31
CA GLU A 303 -15.73 8.72 0.11
C GLU A 303 -14.65 9.33 -0.80
N SER A 304 -13.40 9.31 -0.34
CA SER A 304 -12.26 9.72 -1.15
C SER A 304 -12.00 8.72 -2.29
N GLU A 305 -11.33 9.16 -3.37
CA GLU A 305 -10.93 8.25 -4.46
C GLU A 305 -10.10 7.06 -3.94
N ARG A 306 -9.23 7.32 -2.96
CA ARG A 306 -8.39 6.30 -2.32
C ARG A 306 -9.24 5.25 -1.60
N ASP A 307 -10.18 5.69 -0.78
CA ASP A 307 -11.04 4.78 -0.01
C ASP A 307 -11.95 3.97 -0.95
N PHE A 308 -12.43 4.61 -2.02
CA PHE A 308 -13.19 3.93 -3.06
C PHE A 308 -12.35 2.86 -3.77
N ARG A 309 -11.10 3.15 -4.15
CA ARG A 309 -10.19 2.13 -4.72
C ARG A 309 -9.95 0.97 -3.76
N ILE A 310 -9.82 1.22 -2.46
CA ILE A 310 -9.67 0.16 -1.46
C ILE A 310 -10.92 -0.75 -1.45
N ARG A 311 -12.11 -0.15 -1.48
CA ARG A 311 -13.37 -0.90 -1.56
C ARG A 311 -13.50 -1.69 -2.87
N LEU A 312 -13.13 -1.10 -4.00
CA LEU A 312 -13.08 -1.78 -5.29
C LEU A 312 -12.11 -2.96 -5.28
N GLN A 313 -10.94 -2.83 -4.64
CA GLN A 313 -9.98 -3.93 -4.52
C GLN A 313 -10.56 -5.11 -3.73
N GLN A 314 -11.23 -4.83 -2.61
CA GLN A 314 -11.90 -5.87 -1.84
C GLN A 314 -12.96 -6.57 -2.68
N ARG A 315 -13.79 -5.81 -3.39
CA ARG A 315 -14.82 -6.36 -4.27
C ARG A 315 -14.23 -7.17 -5.43
N GLY A 316 -13.15 -6.68 -6.03
CA GLY A 316 -12.41 -7.36 -7.09
C GLY A 316 -11.89 -8.71 -6.62
N ASN A 317 -11.30 -8.77 -5.42
CA ASN A 317 -10.83 -10.01 -4.81
C ASN A 317 -11.98 -11.00 -4.58
N GLU A 318 -13.12 -10.56 -4.06
CA GLU A 318 -14.29 -11.44 -3.85
C GLU A 318 -14.79 -12.06 -5.17
N VAL A 319 -14.91 -11.23 -6.22
CA VAL A 319 -15.35 -11.70 -7.56
C VAL A 319 -14.30 -12.63 -8.17
N ARG A 320 -13.02 -12.33 -7.99
CA ARG A 320 -11.91 -13.18 -8.43
C ARG A 320 -11.95 -14.53 -7.72
N ASP A 321 -12.05 -14.56 -6.40
CA ASP A 321 -12.04 -15.80 -5.62
C ASP A 321 -13.21 -16.71 -6.03
N GLN A 322 -14.38 -16.14 -6.32
CA GLN A 322 -15.50 -16.88 -6.90
C GLN A 322 -15.19 -17.47 -8.28
N LYS A 323 -14.46 -16.74 -9.14
CA LYS A 323 -14.05 -17.21 -10.46
C LYS A 323 -12.97 -18.29 -10.36
N VAL A 324 -11.97 -18.11 -9.49
CA VAL A 324 -10.92 -19.10 -9.22
C VAL A 324 -11.53 -20.39 -8.66
N ALA A 325 -12.51 -20.30 -7.75
CA ALA A 325 -13.22 -21.48 -7.25
C ALA A 325 -13.95 -22.24 -8.38
N LYS A 326 -14.65 -21.53 -9.27
CA LYS A 326 -15.29 -22.13 -10.46
C LYS A 326 -14.26 -22.72 -11.43
N LEU A 327 -13.09 -22.10 -11.56
CA LEU A 327 -12.00 -22.58 -12.40
C LEU A 327 -11.42 -23.87 -11.82
N ARG A 328 -11.11 -23.90 -10.52
CA ARG A 328 -10.66 -25.10 -9.79
C ARG A 328 -11.62 -26.27 -10.00
N GLN A 329 -12.92 -26.05 -9.81
CA GLN A 329 -13.93 -27.09 -10.02
C GLN A 329 -13.89 -27.70 -11.45
N ARG A 330 -13.61 -26.89 -12.48
CA ARG A 330 -13.48 -27.36 -13.87
C ARG A 330 -12.19 -28.12 -14.11
N TYR A 331 -11.10 -27.72 -13.45
CA TYR A 331 -9.79 -28.36 -13.58
C TYR A 331 -9.67 -29.63 -12.75
N ASP A 332 -10.24 -29.68 -11.55
CA ASP A 332 -10.30 -30.88 -10.70
C ASP A 332 -10.92 -32.05 -11.47
N ALA A 333 -12.02 -31.81 -12.18
CA ALA A 333 -12.67 -32.83 -13.01
C ALA A 333 -11.77 -33.37 -14.15
N LYS A 334 -10.81 -32.57 -14.64
CA LYS A 334 -9.82 -32.99 -15.65
C LYS A 334 -8.64 -33.71 -15.00
N VAL A 335 -8.15 -33.21 -13.86
CA VAL A 335 -7.07 -33.81 -13.08
C VAL A 335 -7.45 -35.23 -12.67
N THR A 336 -8.62 -35.42 -12.05
CA THR A 336 -9.08 -36.76 -11.64
C THR A 336 -9.14 -37.75 -12.82
N ARG A 337 -9.57 -37.29 -14.01
CA ARG A 337 -9.58 -38.14 -15.21
C ARG A 337 -8.18 -38.57 -15.64
N LEU A 338 -7.20 -37.66 -15.58
CA LEU A 338 -5.81 -37.94 -15.92
C LEU A 338 -5.11 -38.79 -14.86
N GLU A 339 -5.38 -38.57 -13.57
CA GLU A 339 -4.88 -39.41 -12.47
C GLU A 339 -5.41 -40.84 -12.58
N ASP A 340 -6.70 -41.01 -12.88
CA ASP A 340 -7.28 -42.33 -13.13
C ASP A 340 -6.66 -43.01 -14.36
N ARG A 341 -6.26 -42.25 -15.38
CA ARG A 341 -5.55 -42.74 -16.56
C ARG A 341 -4.11 -43.12 -16.21
N LEU A 342 -3.43 -42.32 -15.40
CA LEU A 342 -2.06 -42.56 -14.91
C LEU A 342 -2.00 -43.84 -14.07
N ARG A 343 -2.93 -44.00 -13.13
CA ARG A 343 -3.04 -45.20 -12.29
C ARG A 343 -3.22 -46.45 -13.15
N ARG A 344 -4.10 -46.41 -14.15
CA ARG A 344 -4.31 -47.51 -15.10
C ARG A 344 -3.06 -47.82 -15.93
N ALA A 345 -2.34 -46.79 -16.38
CA ALA A 345 -1.09 -46.95 -17.12
C ALA A 345 0.03 -47.55 -16.24
N GLN A 346 0.17 -47.12 -14.98
CA GLN A 346 1.13 -47.68 -14.03
C GLN A 346 0.84 -49.16 -13.72
N GLN A 347 -0.43 -49.52 -13.51
CA GLN A 347 -0.84 -50.91 -13.35
C GLN A 347 -0.55 -51.77 -14.59
N ALA A 348 -0.59 -51.17 -15.80
CA ALA A 348 -0.17 -51.87 -17.01
C ALA A 348 1.35 -52.11 -17.03
N VAL A 349 2.16 -51.09 -16.70
CA VAL A 349 3.63 -51.25 -16.58
C VAL A 349 3.97 -52.34 -15.59
N GLU A 350 3.35 -52.35 -14.42
CA GLU A 350 3.62 -53.33 -13.37
C GLU A 350 3.32 -54.76 -13.86
N ARG A 351 2.13 -54.98 -14.47
CA ARG A 351 1.76 -56.28 -15.06
C ARG A 351 2.71 -56.74 -16.17
N GLU A 352 3.07 -55.85 -17.10
CA GLU A 352 4.01 -56.17 -18.18
C GLU A 352 5.42 -56.45 -17.64
N SER A 353 5.85 -55.72 -16.60
CA SER A 353 7.15 -55.92 -15.95
C SER A 353 7.24 -57.26 -15.22
N GLU A 354 6.15 -57.70 -14.58
CA GLU A 354 6.05 -59.00 -13.91
C GLU A 354 6.07 -60.14 -14.94
N GLN A 355 5.36 -60.01 -16.06
CA GLN A 355 5.40 -60.98 -17.15
C GLN A 355 6.80 -61.10 -17.77
N ALA A 356 7.49 -59.96 -17.97
CA ALA A 356 8.87 -59.95 -18.45
C ALA A 356 9.86 -60.53 -17.44
N ARG A 357 9.62 -60.37 -16.12
CA ARG A 357 10.42 -61.01 -15.05
C ARG A 357 10.16 -62.51 -14.96
N GLY A 358 8.90 -62.95 -15.04
CA GLY A 358 8.53 -64.36 -15.10
C GLY A 358 9.15 -65.07 -16.30
N ALA A 359 9.19 -64.41 -17.47
CA ALA A 359 9.87 -64.93 -18.66
C ALA A 359 11.40 -65.02 -18.51
N LYS A 360 12.04 -64.19 -17.66
CA LYS A 360 13.47 -64.27 -17.33
C LYS A 360 13.80 -65.39 -16.35
N LEU A 361 12.87 -65.75 -15.46
CA LEU A 361 13.05 -66.84 -14.48
C LEU A 361 12.99 -68.24 -15.10
N ASP A 362 12.37 -68.40 -16.27
CA ASP A 362 12.41 -69.63 -17.09
C ASP A 362 13.76 -69.85 -17.82
N THR A 363 14.75 -68.98 -17.59
CA THR A 363 16.11 -69.10 -18.16
C THR A 363 17.11 -69.44 -17.05
N ALA A 364 16.79 -70.44 -16.24
CA ALA A 364 17.74 -71.05 -15.32
C ALA A 364 18.47 -72.19 -16.02
N ILE A 365 19.66 -71.93 -16.56
CA ILE A 365 20.68 -72.98 -16.75
C ILE A 365 22.00 -72.47 -16.20
N SER A 366 22.42 -73.14 -15.13
CA SER A 366 23.80 -73.20 -14.66
C SER A 366 24.73 -73.60 -15.80
N PHE A 367 25.80 -72.83 -16.04
CA PHE A 367 27.07 -73.45 -16.43
C PHE A 367 28.22 -72.55 -15.96
N GLY A 368 28.90 -73.02 -14.92
CA GLY A 368 30.23 -72.57 -14.56
C GLY A 368 31.29 -73.23 -15.43
N THR A 369 32.44 -72.56 -15.46
CA THR A 369 33.77 -72.99 -15.92
C THR A 369 33.99 -73.26 -17.41
N ALA A 370 34.46 -72.23 -18.11
CA ALA A 370 35.59 -72.34 -19.03
C ALA A 370 36.43 -71.06 -18.99
N VAL A 371 37.60 -71.24 -18.38
CA VAL A 371 38.75 -70.38 -18.15
C VAL A 371 39.34 -69.74 -19.43
N LEU A 372 39.83 -68.49 -19.29
CA LEU A 372 40.94 -67.77 -19.97
C LEU A 372 41.29 -68.07 -21.46
N GLY A 373 41.48 -67.00 -22.23
CA GLY A 373 42.62 -66.92 -23.17
C GLY A 373 42.40 -66.25 -24.52
N ALA A 374 43.35 -65.36 -24.88
CA ALA A 374 43.69 -64.84 -26.21
C ALA A 374 42.75 -63.76 -26.81
N LEU A 375 43.09 -62.46 -26.85
CA LEU A 375 44.19 -61.81 -27.58
C LEU A 375 44.41 -62.36 -29.00
N LEU A 376 44.36 -61.46 -29.99
CA LEU A 376 44.82 -61.62 -31.39
C LEU A 376 43.90 -62.41 -32.35
N GLY A 377 43.06 -61.65 -33.06
CA GLY A 377 43.30 -61.42 -34.49
C GLY A 377 43.14 -62.57 -35.50
N ARG A 378 42.31 -62.23 -36.51
CA ARG A 378 42.38 -62.61 -37.94
C ARG A 378 41.67 -63.90 -38.42
N LYS A 379 40.66 -63.59 -39.23
CA LYS A 379 40.38 -64.07 -40.61
C LYS A 379 39.42 -65.27 -40.82
N ARG A 380 38.44 -64.93 -41.68
CA ARG A 380 37.82 -65.66 -42.80
C ARG A 380 36.66 -66.62 -42.49
N VAL A 381 35.48 -66.10 -42.84
CA VAL A 381 34.39 -66.70 -43.64
C VAL A 381 34.60 -68.13 -44.13
N SER A 382 33.62 -69.00 -43.89
CA SER A 382 33.13 -69.96 -44.88
C SER A 382 31.66 -70.30 -44.61
N VAL A 383 30.87 -70.22 -45.69
CA VAL A 383 29.45 -70.58 -45.80
C VAL A 383 29.35 -72.05 -46.17
N THR A 384 28.56 -72.87 -45.45
CA THR A 384 27.56 -73.77 -46.07
C THR A 384 26.77 -74.60 -45.05
N SER A 385 25.51 -74.87 -45.44
CA SER A 385 24.60 -75.91 -44.95
C SER A 385 23.52 -75.47 -43.95
N ALA A 386 22.46 -74.93 -44.56
CA ALA A 386 21.11 -74.92 -44.01
C ALA A 386 20.48 -76.32 -44.03
N SER A 387 19.50 -76.52 -43.14
CA SER A 387 18.35 -77.45 -43.17
C SER A 387 18.31 -78.57 -42.10
N ARG A 388 17.54 -78.25 -41.05
CA ARG A 388 16.73 -79.07 -40.08
C ARG A 388 16.68 -78.27 -38.78
N VAL A 389 15.68 -77.38 -38.60
CA VAL A 389 14.39 -77.64 -37.93
C VAL A 389 14.61 -78.31 -36.57
N GLY A 390 14.17 -77.80 -35.43
CA GLY A 390 13.28 -76.70 -35.08
C GLY A 390 13.25 -76.61 -33.55
N THR A 391 12.48 -75.65 -33.02
CA THR A 391 12.22 -75.48 -31.56
C THR A 391 13.27 -74.75 -30.72
N ALA A 392 13.96 -73.73 -31.26
CA ALA A 392 14.70 -72.76 -30.42
C ALA A 392 14.47 -71.27 -30.79
N ALA A 393 13.96 -70.97 -32.00
CA ALA A 393 13.85 -69.59 -32.48
C ALA A 393 12.57 -68.83 -32.05
N ARG A 394 11.52 -69.49 -31.55
CA ARG A 394 10.30 -68.79 -31.07
C ARG A 394 10.42 -68.21 -29.65
N LYS A 395 11.40 -68.65 -28.85
CA LYS A 395 11.62 -68.12 -27.49
C LYS A 395 12.42 -66.81 -27.49
N ALA A 396 13.34 -66.60 -28.44
CA ALA A 396 14.13 -65.37 -28.53
C ALA A 396 13.30 -64.14 -29.01
N GLY A 397 12.36 -64.33 -29.95
CA GLY A 397 11.48 -63.25 -30.43
C GLY A 397 10.37 -62.84 -29.45
N ARG A 398 10.02 -63.71 -28.49
CA ARG A 398 9.09 -63.39 -27.39
C ARG A 398 9.71 -62.51 -26.31
N ILE A 399 11.01 -62.66 -26.08
CA ILE A 399 11.74 -61.86 -25.08
C ILE A 399 11.98 -60.43 -25.59
N SER A 400 12.21 -60.24 -26.90
CA SER A 400 12.34 -58.89 -27.49
C SER A 400 11.00 -58.14 -27.60
N THR A 401 9.89 -58.87 -27.82
CA THR A 401 8.54 -58.26 -27.86
C THR A 401 8.07 -57.85 -26.46
N GLN A 402 8.26 -58.69 -25.44
CA GLN A 402 7.91 -58.36 -24.05
C GLN A 402 8.70 -57.16 -23.50
N ALA A 403 9.98 -57.00 -23.87
CA ALA A 403 10.74 -55.80 -23.51
C ALA A 403 10.23 -54.52 -24.20
N ALA A 404 9.76 -54.64 -25.45
CA ALA A 404 9.14 -53.53 -26.17
C ALA A 404 7.75 -53.17 -25.61
N ASP A 405 7.02 -54.13 -25.05
CA ASP A 405 5.71 -53.94 -24.42
C ASP A 405 5.84 -53.13 -23.12
N VAL A 406 6.82 -53.46 -22.26
CA VAL A 406 7.16 -52.67 -21.06
C VAL A 406 7.51 -51.23 -21.44
N LYS A 407 8.36 -51.05 -22.46
CA LYS A 407 8.77 -49.72 -22.90
C LYS A 407 7.59 -48.86 -23.39
N ARG A 408 6.66 -49.43 -24.17
CA ARG A 408 5.45 -48.72 -24.63
C ARG A 408 4.52 -48.34 -23.47
N ALA A 409 4.42 -49.20 -22.45
CA ALA A 409 3.65 -48.90 -21.25
C ALA A 409 4.29 -47.75 -20.44
N GLU A 410 5.62 -47.73 -20.32
CA GLU A 410 6.37 -46.63 -19.69
C GLU A 410 6.21 -45.30 -20.46
N GLU A 411 6.27 -45.32 -21.79
CA GLU A 411 6.01 -44.15 -22.65
C GLU A 411 4.58 -43.61 -22.45
N THR A 412 3.61 -44.49 -22.22
CA THR A 412 2.23 -44.07 -21.89
C THR A 412 2.15 -43.39 -20.52
N VAL A 413 2.86 -43.90 -19.51
CA VAL A 413 2.95 -43.25 -18.19
C VAL A 413 3.61 -41.88 -18.30
N ALA A 414 4.70 -41.75 -19.09
CA ALA A 414 5.35 -40.48 -19.33
C ALA A 414 4.40 -39.47 -20.01
N SER A 415 3.72 -39.88 -21.08
CA SER A 415 2.75 -39.03 -21.79
C SER A 415 1.63 -38.52 -20.88
N VAL A 416 1.08 -39.36 -20.00
CA VAL A 416 0.00 -38.92 -19.09
C VAL A 416 0.53 -38.00 -17.99
N ARG A 417 1.78 -38.17 -17.54
CA ARG A 417 2.45 -37.22 -16.63
C ARG A 417 2.65 -35.86 -17.30
N ASP A 418 3.10 -35.84 -18.55
CA ASP A 418 3.26 -34.61 -19.32
C ASP A 418 1.90 -33.90 -19.52
N GLU A 419 0.83 -34.65 -19.79
CA GLU A 419 -0.53 -34.10 -19.87
C GLU A 419 -0.99 -33.46 -18.54
N LEU A 420 -0.66 -34.07 -17.39
CA LEU A 420 -0.94 -33.51 -16.06
C LEU A 420 -0.15 -32.22 -15.81
N GLU A 421 1.14 -32.20 -16.15
CA GLU A 421 1.99 -31.02 -15.99
C GLU A 421 1.50 -29.87 -16.87
N GLN A 422 1.18 -30.12 -18.14
CA GLN A 422 0.60 -29.12 -19.04
C GLN A 422 -0.75 -28.60 -18.55
N LEU A 423 -1.56 -29.45 -17.92
CA LEU A 423 -2.84 -29.05 -17.34
C LEU A 423 -2.63 -28.14 -16.13
N GLN A 424 -1.63 -28.43 -15.29
CA GLN A 424 -1.24 -27.60 -14.15
C GLN A 424 -0.76 -26.22 -14.61
N ILE A 425 0.12 -26.15 -15.62
CA ILE A 425 0.61 -24.90 -16.20
C ILE A 425 -0.56 -24.05 -16.73
N LYS A 426 -1.48 -24.67 -17.49
CA LYS A 426 -2.67 -23.96 -18.00
C LYS A 426 -3.58 -23.46 -16.89
N PHE A 427 -3.71 -24.20 -15.79
CA PHE A 427 -4.47 -23.75 -14.63
C PHE A 427 -3.82 -22.52 -14.00
N ASP A 428 -2.50 -22.55 -13.80
CA ASP A 428 -1.75 -21.43 -13.24
C ASP A 428 -1.83 -20.19 -14.15
N ASP A 429 -1.73 -20.37 -15.47
CA ASP A 429 -1.90 -19.30 -16.47
C ASP A 429 -3.33 -18.71 -16.44
N ASP A 430 -4.37 -19.55 -16.38
CA ASP A 430 -5.77 -19.12 -16.30
C ASP A 430 -6.04 -18.37 -14.98
N VAL A 431 -5.39 -18.74 -13.87
CA VAL A 431 -5.46 -18.03 -12.59
C VAL A 431 -4.74 -16.69 -12.68
N ALA A 432 -3.53 -16.65 -13.25
CA ALA A 432 -2.77 -15.41 -13.43
C ALA A 432 -3.53 -14.40 -14.32
N ALA A 433 -4.15 -14.88 -15.39
CA ALA A 433 -5.00 -14.05 -16.26
C ALA A 433 -6.22 -13.47 -15.52
N LEU A 434 -6.72 -14.15 -14.49
CA LEU A 434 -7.77 -13.62 -13.62
C LEU A 434 -7.23 -12.58 -12.62
N ASP A 435 -6.00 -12.72 -12.13
CA ASP A 435 -5.37 -11.73 -11.24
C ASP A 435 -5.16 -10.39 -11.95
N ASP A 436 -4.55 -10.40 -13.14
CA ASP A 436 -4.35 -9.19 -13.95
C ASP A 436 -5.67 -8.52 -14.34
N ALA A 437 -6.71 -9.35 -14.52
CA ALA A 437 -8.04 -8.89 -14.84
C ALA A 437 -8.85 -8.41 -13.62
N TYR A 438 -8.29 -8.17 -12.43
CA TYR A 438 -9.05 -7.57 -11.33
C TYR A 438 -8.23 -6.60 -10.47
N ASP A 439 -7.13 -6.08 -10.97
CA ASP A 439 -6.38 -5.01 -10.31
C ASP A 439 -7.20 -3.71 -10.25
N ALA A 440 -7.54 -3.25 -9.04
CA ALA A 440 -8.32 -2.03 -8.83
C ALA A 440 -7.47 -0.75 -8.92
N GLN A 441 -6.14 -0.84 -8.83
CA GLN A 441 -5.26 0.32 -9.00
C GLN A 441 -5.10 0.70 -10.48
N ALA A 442 -5.16 -0.30 -11.37
CA ALA A 442 -5.13 -0.10 -12.81
C ALA A 442 -6.50 0.27 -13.42
N GLU A 443 -7.58 0.31 -12.60
CA GLU A 443 -8.91 0.59 -13.11
C GLU A 443 -9.12 2.08 -13.43
N GLU A 444 -9.57 2.36 -14.65
CA GLU A 444 -9.97 3.69 -15.08
C GLU A 444 -11.34 4.05 -14.47
N LEU A 445 -11.33 4.99 -13.53
CA LEU A 445 -12.52 5.48 -12.85
C LEU A 445 -13.17 6.60 -13.65
N GLN A 446 -14.49 6.54 -13.79
CA GLN A 446 -15.23 7.62 -14.42
C GLN A 446 -15.71 8.62 -13.37
N GLU A 447 -15.40 9.90 -13.58
CA GLU A 447 -15.88 10.98 -12.74
C GLU A 447 -17.31 11.37 -13.08
N VAL A 448 -18.14 11.51 -12.04
CA VAL A 448 -19.53 11.92 -12.12
C VAL A 448 -19.71 13.15 -11.24
N PRO A 449 -19.71 14.36 -11.82
CA PRO A 449 -19.87 15.60 -11.05
C PRO A 449 -21.34 15.80 -10.63
N ILE A 450 -21.56 15.98 -9.33
CA ILE A 450 -22.85 16.30 -8.73
C ILE A 450 -22.86 17.78 -8.33
N ARG A 451 -23.40 18.61 -9.22
CA ARG A 451 -23.51 20.05 -9.00
C ARG A 451 -24.74 20.40 -8.17
N PRO A 452 -24.65 21.37 -7.25
CA PRO A 452 -25.80 21.81 -6.48
C PRO A 452 -26.72 22.69 -7.34
N LEU A 453 -28.02 22.61 -7.08
CA LEU A 453 -29.01 23.48 -7.71
C LEU A 453 -29.00 24.87 -7.04
N ALA A 454 -29.39 25.92 -7.77
CA ALA A 454 -29.45 27.28 -7.23
C ALA A 454 -30.30 27.41 -5.97
N ARG A 455 -31.42 26.70 -5.90
CA ARG A 455 -32.30 26.67 -4.73
C ARG A 455 -31.71 25.94 -3.51
N ASN A 456 -30.65 25.15 -3.70
CA ASN A 456 -30.02 24.35 -2.64
C ASN A 456 -28.76 25.03 -2.05
N VAL A 457 -28.41 26.23 -2.52
CA VAL A 457 -27.33 27.03 -1.97
C VAL A 457 -27.93 28.08 -1.06
N HIS A 458 -27.70 27.95 0.24
CA HIS A 458 -28.16 28.88 1.26
C HIS A 458 -26.98 29.65 1.84
N ILE A 459 -26.88 30.95 1.55
CA ILE A 459 -25.88 31.83 2.16
C ILE A 459 -26.46 32.27 3.49
N ALA A 460 -25.93 31.69 4.57
CA ALA A 460 -26.47 31.87 5.89
C ALA A 460 -25.94 33.17 6.54
N LEU A 461 -24.76 33.63 6.12
CA LEU A 461 -24.09 34.83 6.60
C LEU A 461 -23.15 35.38 5.52
N LEU A 462 -23.16 36.70 5.31
CA LEU A 462 -22.17 37.44 4.55
C LEU A 462 -21.91 38.76 5.28
N ARG A 463 -20.72 38.95 5.83
CA ARG A 463 -20.39 40.05 6.74
C ARG A 463 -18.95 40.53 6.58
N LEU A 464 -18.71 41.75 7.04
CA LEU A 464 -17.34 42.20 7.29
C LEU A 464 -16.78 41.37 8.46
N GLY A 465 -15.76 40.58 8.19
CA GLY A 465 -15.06 39.77 9.17
C GLY A 465 -13.74 40.41 9.57
N TRP A 466 -13.46 40.41 10.86
CA TRP A 466 -12.17 40.76 11.42
C TRP A 466 -11.39 39.49 11.69
N VAL A 467 -10.33 39.25 10.92
CA VAL A 467 -9.49 38.05 11.00
C VAL A 467 -8.20 38.39 11.74
N PRO A 468 -7.83 37.67 12.81
CA PRO A 468 -6.67 38.01 13.62
C PRO A 468 -5.33 37.62 12.94
N TYR A 469 -4.37 38.55 12.99
CA TYR A 469 -2.99 38.39 12.55
C TYR A 469 -2.03 38.83 13.65
N VAL A 470 -0.79 38.34 13.62
CA VAL A 470 0.26 38.80 14.53
C VAL A 470 1.22 39.74 13.80
N GLU A 471 1.46 40.91 14.38
CA GLU A 471 2.10 42.08 13.74
C GLU A 471 3.52 41.83 13.17
N ASN A 472 4.24 40.81 13.65
CA ASN A 472 5.62 40.49 13.22
C ASN A 472 5.71 39.41 12.13
N ASP A 473 4.58 38.93 11.63
CA ASP A 473 4.52 37.79 10.72
C ASP A 473 3.70 38.19 9.48
N SER A 474 4.23 39.14 8.69
CA SER A 474 3.54 39.65 7.49
C SER A 474 3.41 38.60 6.37
N ASP A 475 3.92 37.38 6.57
CA ASP A 475 3.81 36.24 5.65
C ASP A 475 3.22 34.98 6.32
N ALA A 476 2.83 35.01 7.60
CA ALA A 476 2.22 33.84 8.22
C ALA A 476 0.71 33.86 8.04
N LEU A 477 0.24 32.71 7.56
CA LEU A 477 -1.14 32.25 7.50
C LEU A 477 -2.01 32.83 8.63
N PRO A 478 -3.30 33.10 8.35
CA PRO A 478 -4.25 33.54 9.38
C PRO A 478 -4.12 32.63 10.61
N THR A 479 -4.23 33.22 11.80
CA THR A 479 -4.16 32.48 13.08
C THR A 479 -5.41 31.62 13.32
N LEU A 480 -5.64 30.67 12.39
CA LEU A 480 -6.79 29.74 12.33
C LEU A 480 -6.48 28.43 13.01
#